data_AF-A0A1J5GXZ4-F1
#
_entry.id   AF-A0A1J5GXZ4-F1
#
_cell.length_a   1.000
_cell.length_b   1.000
_cell.length_c   1.000
_cell.angle_alpha   90.00
_cell.angle_beta   90.00
_cell.angle_gamma   90.00
#
_symmetry.space_group_name_H-M   'P 1'
#
loop_
_entity.id
_entity.type
_entity.pdbx_description
1 polymer ?
#
loop_
_entity_poly.entity_id
_entity_poly.type
_entity_poly.pdbx_seq_one_letter_code
_entity_poly.pdbx_strand_id
1 'polypeptide(L)'
;MQRKKIIILIVIIALVALGIFFFFFRKKTVKGPETGTPKTEEKEGVKPEGQLQEEGLSAVEKKQKEEEMALNLKAKNFIERVGSFSSDSKDLNLREIKAMMADSLFKKLQKDLLQELEMNKDGFYGKTTKVISSLKRTEFNPEVRAHFKSDVQIQETKAEPRSELGSTTGGETTNKTISYKTAEITFLKQSGEWKAVEMAVY
;
A
#
# COMPACT_ATOMS: atom_id res chain seq x y z
N MET A 1 38.52 41.84 -28.73
CA MET A 1 38.40 40.45 -28.23
C MET A 1 37.21 40.20 -27.29
N GLN A 2 36.75 41.18 -26.49
CA GLN A 2 35.68 40.94 -25.49
C GLN A 2 34.28 40.70 -26.08
N ARG A 3 33.93 41.32 -27.22
CA ARG A 3 32.63 41.10 -27.90
C ARG A 3 32.43 39.67 -28.41
N LYS A 4 33.52 38.99 -28.82
CA LYS A 4 33.46 37.59 -29.30
C LYS A 4 33.16 36.61 -28.16
N LYS A 5 33.60 36.91 -26.93
CA LYS A 5 33.35 36.05 -25.75
C LYS A 5 31.88 36.10 -25.30
N ILE A 6 31.25 37.27 -25.42
CA ILE A 6 29.82 37.44 -25.09
C ILE A 6 28.94 36.67 -26.07
N ILE A 7 29.27 36.69 -27.36
CA ILE A 7 28.54 35.93 -28.38
C ILE A 7 28.63 34.42 -28.10
N ILE A 8 29.82 33.91 -27.75
CA ILE A 8 30.00 32.49 -27.41
C ILE A 8 29.18 32.10 -26.18
N LEU A 9 29.13 32.96 -25.15
CA LEU A 9 28.34 32.70 -23.95
C LEU A 9 26.83 32.63 -24.25
N ILE A 10 26.32 33.52 -25.10
CA ILE A 10 24.91 33.52 -25.52
C ILE A 10 24.57 32.24 -26.29
N VAL A 11 25.46 31.78 -27.17
CA VAL A 11 25.28 30.53 -27.94
C VAL A 11 25.22 29.30 -27.01
N ILE A 12 26.08 29.24 -25.99
CA ILE A 12 26.08 28.14 -25.02
C ILE A 12 24.77 28.12 -24.22
N ILE A 13 24.32 29.28 -23.73
CA ILE A 13 23.05 29.39 -22.99
C ILE A 13 21.86 28.99 -23.87
N ALA A 14 21.85 29.41 -25.14
CA ALA A 14 20.82 29.03 -26.09
C ALA A 14 20.79 27.51 -26.34
N LEU A 15 21.96 26.86 -26.45
CA LEU A 15 22.06 25.40 -26.61
C LEU A 15 21.57 24.63 -25.38
N VAL A 16 21.89 25.11 -24.18
CA VAL A 16 21.41 24.50 -22.92
C VAL A 16 19.88 24.65 -22.80
N ALA A 17 19.34 25.83 -23.11
CA ALA A 17 17.89 26.07 -23.12
C ALA A 17 17.17 25.17 -24.13
N LEU A 18 17.74 24.99 -25.33
CA LEU A 18 17.24 24.06 -26.35
C LEU A 18 17.26 22.60 -25.86
N GLY A 19 18.33 22.17 -25.18
CA GLY A 19 18.44 20.83 -24.62
C GLY A 19 17.37 20.54 -23.57
N ILE A 20 17.13 21.49 -22.65
CA ILE A 20 16.07 21.39 -21.63
C ILE A 20 14.69 21.38 -22.29
N PHE A 21 14.47 22.25 -23.28
CA PHE A 21 13.22 22.29 -24.05
C PHE A 21 12.93 20.93 -24.72
N PHE A 22 13.90 20.34 -25.42
CA PHE A 22 13.73 19.02 -26.03
C PHE A 22 13.55 17.89 -25.01
N PHE A 23 14.19 17.98 -23.84
CA PHE A 23 14.05 16.99 -22.77
C PHE A 23 12.62 16.96 -22.20
N PHE A 24 12.01 18.14 -21.97
CA PHE A 24 10.64 18.22 -21.47
C PHE A 24 9.57 17.96 -22.54
N PHE A 25 9.85 18.26 -23.82
CA PHE A 25 8.91 18.03 -24.92
C PHE A 25 9.06 16.66 -25.61
N ARG A 26 9.91 15.77 -25.09
CA ARG A 26 9.98 14.38 -25.55
C ARG A 26 8.73 13.61 -25.10
N LYS A 27 7.60 13.89 -25.76
CA LYS A 27 6.36 13.12 -25.64
C LYS A 27 6.71 11.65 -25.88
N LYS A 28 6.40 10.79 -24.90
CA LYS A 28 6.39 9.35 -25.11
C LYS A 28 5.31 9.07 -26.14
N THR A 29 5.71 8.85 -27.39
CA THR A 29 4.86 8.21 -28.38
C THR A 29 4.70 6.76 -27.93
N VAL A 30 3.75 6.53 -27.02
CA VAL A 30 3.16 5.21 -26.88
C VAL A 30 2.56 4.93 -28.25
N LYS A 31 3.08 3.93 -28.95
CA LYS A 31 2.38 3.33 -30.07
C LYS A 31 1.06 2.81 -29.51
N GLY A 32 0.02 3.62 -29.60
CA GLY A 32 -1.35 3.16 -29.43
C GLY A 32 -1.62 2.15 -30.55
N PRO A 33 -2.45 1.13 -30.29
CA PRO A 33 -2.97 0.31 -31.37
C PRO A 33 -3.74 1.21 -32.34
N GLU A 34 -3.53 0.98 -33.62
CA GLU A 34 -4.16 1.73 -34.71
C GLU A 34 -5.68 1.66 -34.56
N THR A 35 -6.31 2.80 -34.31
CA THR A 35 -7.74 2.99 -34.58
C THR A 35 -7.93 3.01 -36.10
N GLY A 36 -8.23 1.84 -36.66
CA GLY A 36 -8.88 1.74 -37.95
C GLY A 36 -10.31 2.27 -37.85
N THR A 37 -10.65 3.20 -38.73
CA THR A 37 -12.04 3.59 -39.02
C THR A 37 -12.83 2.40 -39.56
N PRO A 38 -14.16 2.35 -39.34
CA PRO A 38 -14.95 1.18 -39.65
C PRO A 38 -15.10 1.04 -41.17
N LYS A 39 -14.46 0.01 -41.73
CA LYS A 39 -14.85 -0.54 -43.02
C LYS A 39 -16.01 -1.49 -42.75
N THR A 40 -17.17 -1.19 -43.31
CA THR A 40 -18.30 -2.10 -43.40
C THR A 40 -17.83 -3.34 -44.18
N GLU A 41 -17.44 -4.38 -43.44
CA GLU A 41 -17.28 -5.73 -43.95
C GLU A 41 -18.40 -6.57 -43.34
N GLU A 42 -19.33 -6.86 -44.24
CA GLU A 42 -20.16 -8.05 -44.37
C GLU A 42 -20.05 -9.10 -43.24
N LYS A 43 -21.22 -9.39 -42.64
CA LYS A 43 -21.39 -10.46 -41.66
C LYS A 43 -21.02 -11.81 -42.27
N GLU A 44 -19.81 -12.28 -42.02
CA GLU A 44 -19.55 -13.72 -41.92
C GLU A 44 -19.67 -14.15 -40.46
N GLY A 45 -20.56 -15.13 -40.24
CA GLY A 45 -20.96 -15.60 -38.93
C GLY A 45 -19.80 -16.23 -38.17
N VAL A 46 -19.19 -15.45 -37.27
CA VAL A 46 -18.39 -16.00 -36.18
C VAL A 46 -19.35 -16.69 -35.22
N LYS A 47 -19.37 -18.02 -35.26
CA LYS A 47 -19.91 -18.85 -34.17
C LYS A 47 -19.33 -18.34 -32.85
N PRO A 48 -20.12 -18.15 -31.79
CA PRO A 48 -19.58 -17.87 -30.47
C PRO A 48 -18.85 -19.12 -29.98
N GLU A 49 -17.56 -19.20 -30.28
CA GLU A 49 -16.65 -20.18 -29.72
C GLU A 49 -16.06 -19.58 -28.44
N GLY A 50 -16.36 -20.22 -27.31
CA GLY A 50 -15.88 -19.82 -26.00
C GLY A 50 -16.93 -19.17 -25.11
N GLN A 51 -18.07 -19.85 -24.89
CA GLN A 51 -18.59 -19.82 -23.52
C GLN A 51 -17.45 -20.36 -22.65
N LEU A 52 -16.81 -19.49 -21.86
CA LEU A 52 -16.11 -19.92 -20.66
C LEU A 52 -17.09 -20.85 -19.95
N GLN A 53 -16.83 -22.15 -20.00
CA GLN A 53 -17.47 -23.09 -19.11
C GLN A 53 -17.07 -22.60 -17.72
N GLU A 54 -17.97 -21.83 -17.11
CA GLU A 54 -17.99 -21.66 -15.68
C GLU A 54 -18.21 -23.09 -15.17
N GLU A 55 -17.11 -23.78 -14.86
CA GLU A 55 -17.16 -25.05 -14.16
C GLU A 55 -18.14 -24.83 -13.01
N GLY A 56 -19.25 -25.57 -13.06
CA GLY A 56 -20.40 -25.35 -12.18
C GLY A 56 -20.00 -25.67 -10.76
N LEU A 57 -19.32 -24.74 -10.10
CA LEU A 57 -19.03 -24.80 -8.68
C LEU A 57 -20.36 -25.05 -7.98
N SER A 58 -20.38 -26.08 -7.16
CA SER A 58 -21.50 -26.34 -6.27
C SER A 58 -21.77 -25.08 -5.44
N ALA A 59 -23.02 -24.92 -4.97
CA ALA A 59 -23.39 -23.81 -4.10
C ALA A 59 -22.48 -23.73 -2.85
N VAL A 60 -21.97 -24.87 -2.39
CA VAL A 60 -21.03 -24.97 -1.27
C VAL A 60 -19.66 -24.37 -1.62
N GLU A 61 -19.10 -24.72 -2.79
CA GLU A 61 -17.81 -24.19 -3.23
C GLU A 61 -17.89 -22.69 -3.53
N LYS A 62 -19.00 -22.21 -4.11
CA LYS A 62 -19.22 -20.77 -4.30
C LYS A 62 -19.20 -20.02 -2.98
N LYS A 63 -19.95 -20.51 -1.98
CA LYS A 63 -20.00 -19.91 -0.65
C LYS A 63 -18.63 -19.90 0.06
N GLN A 64 -17.88 -21.00 -0.04
CA GLN A 64 -16.52 -21.08 0.53
C GLN A 64 -15.57 -20.08 -0.13
N LYS A 65 -15.66 -19.93 -1.46
CA LYS A 65 -14.85 -18.97 -2.20
C LYS A 65 -15.20 -17.52 -1.83
N GLU A 66 -16.49 -17.21 -1.64
CA GLU A 66 -16.93 -15.90 -1.17
C GLU A 66 -16.42 -15.60 0.25
N GLU A 67 -16.54 -16.55 1.17
CA GLU A 67 -16.02 -16.42 2.54
C GLU A 67 -14.50 -16.22 2.54
N GLU A 68 -13.79 -16.95 1.69
CA GLU A 68 -12.35 -16.82 1.51
C GLU A 68 -11.96 -15.41 1.01
N MET A 69 -12.65 -14.89 0.00
CA MET A 69 -12.40 -13.53 -0.50
C MET A 69 -12.67 -12.47 0.58
N ALA A 70 -13.76 -12.62 1.33
CA ALA A 70 -14.08 -11.73 2.44
C ALA A 70 -13.00 -11.77 3.53
N LEU A 71 -12.49 -12.95 3.85
CA LEU A 71 -11.43 -13.12 4.85
C LEU A 71 -10.08 -12.55 4.37
N ASN A 72 -9.74 -12.71 3.09
CA ASN A 72 -8.57 -12.05 2.49
C ASN A 72 -8.64 -10.53 2.64
N LEU A 73 -9.78 -9.92 2.30
CA LEU A 73 -9.97 -8.47 2.46
C LEU A 73 -9.88 -8.06 3.94
N LYS A 74 -10.47 -8.85 4.84
CA LYS A 74 -10.39 -8.65 6.29
C LYS A 74 -8.94 -8.69 6.78
N ALA A 75 -8.17 -9.68 6.34
CA ALA A 75 -6.75 -9.83 6.68
C ALA A 75 -5.93 -8.64 6.20
N LYS A 76 -6.12 -8.20 4.96
CA LYS A 76 -5.45 -7.01 4.42
C LYS A 76 -5.73 -5.77 5.28
N ASN A 77 -7.00 -5.47 5.51
CA ASN A 77 -7.41 -4.30 6.27
C ASN A 77 -6.90 -4.35 7.71
N PHE A 78 -6.87 -5.54 8.31
CA PHE A 78 -6.34 -5.73 9.65
C PHE A 78 -4.84 -5.43 9.71
N ILE A 79 -4.04 -5.98 8.79
CA ILE A 79 -2.59 -5.74 8.72
C ILE A 79 -2.29 -4.25 8.56
N GLU A 80 -2.99 -3.58 7.64
CA GLU A 80 -2.78 -2.16 7.36
C GLU A 80 -3.18 -1.29 8.56
N ARG A 81 -4.30 -1.58 9.24
CA ARG A 81 -4.76 -0.82 10.40
C ARG A 81 -3.92 -1.03 11.66
N VAL A 82 -3.49 -2.26 11.93
CA VAL A 82 -2.57 -2.53 13.07
C VAL A 82 -1.23 -1.85 12.84
N GLY A 83 -0.69 -1.97 11.64
CA GLY A 83 0.63 -1.43 11.30
C GLY A 83 0.67 0.07 11.04
N SER A 84 -0.47 0.76 11.08
CA SER A 84 -0.55 2.20 10.81
C SER A 84 -1.05 2.98 12.02
N PHE A 85 -0.25 3.91 12.52
CA PHE A 85 -0.59 4.74 13.67
C PHE A 85 0.23 6.04 13.69
N SER A 86 -0.11 6.94 14.61
CA SER A 86 0.69 8.12 14.93
C SER A 86 0.68 8.40 16.42
N SER A 87 1.70 9.12 16.90
CA SER A 87 1.78 9.65 18.26
C SER A 87 0.54 10.49 18.64
N ASP A 88 -0.05 11.18 17.67
CA ASP A 88 -1.18 12.09 17.90
C ASP A 88 -2.52 11.36 18.07
N SER A 89 -2.64 10.16 17.51
CA SER A 89 -3.91 9.42 17.48
C SER A 89 -4.17 8.56 18.73
N LYS A 90 -3.26 8.55 19.71
CA LYS A 90 -3.41 7.91 21.03
C LYS A 90 -4.08 6.53 20.94
N ASP A 91 -3.50 5.60 20.18
CA ASP A 91 -3.96 4.21 19.96
C ASP A 91 -5.37 4.00 19.34
N LEU A 92 -5.99 5.04 18.78
CA LEU A 92 -7.32 4.96 18.15
C LEU A 92 -7.40 3.85 17.10
N ASN A 93 -6.35 3.67 16.30
CA ASN A 93 -6.28 2.64 15.26
C ASN A 93 -6.50 1.23 15.82
N LEU A 94 -5.95 0.90 17.00
CA LEU A 94 -6.13 -0.41 17.64
C LEU A 94 -7.53 -0.56 18.24
N ARG A 95 -8.10 0.51 18.79
CA ARG A 95 -9.45 0.47 19.38
C ARG A 95 -10.52 0.16 18.32
N GLU A 96 -10.41 0.77 17.14
CA GLU A 96 -11.37 0.60 16.04
C GLU A 96 -11.45 -0.84 15.52
N ILE A 97 -10.34 -1.59 15.63
CA ILE A 97 -10.27 -2.97 15.16
C ILE A 97 -10.33 -3.99 16.29
N LYS A 98 -10.57 -3.57 17.54
CA LYS A 98 -10.65 -4.47 18.69
C LYS A 98 -11.65 -5.60 18.47
N ALA A 99 -12.80 -5.29 17.86
CA ALA A 99 -13.82 -6.29 17.53
C ALA A 99 -13.38 -7.34 16.50
N MET A 100 -12.26 -7.11 15.78
CA MET A 100 -11.74 -8.03 14.77
C MET A 100 -10.69 -9.01 15.31
N MET A 101 -10.29 -8.90 16.58
CA MET A 101 -9.24 -9.71 17.19
C MET A 101 -9.65 -10.29 18.54
N ALA A 102 -8.90 -11.31 18.98
CA ALA A 102 -8.99 -11.80 20.35
C ALA A 102 -8.37 -10.81 21.34
N ASP A 103 -8.87 -10.81 22.58
CA ASP A 103 -8.38 -9.94 23.66
C ASP A 103 -6.89 -10.15 23.97
N SER A 104 -6.38 -11.38 23.78
CA SER A 104 -4.97 -11.71 23.94
C SER A 104 -4.09 -10.96 22.94
N LEU A 105 -4.48 -10.97 21.66
CA LEU A 105 -3.78 -10.25 20.60
C LEU A 105 -3.88 -8.74 20.81
N PHE A 106 -5.04 -8.23 21.22
CA PHE A 106 -5.23 -6.82 21.52
C PHE A 106 -4.26 -6.33 22.60
N LYS A 107 -4.17 -7.04 23.73
CA LYS A 107 -3.24 -6.70 24.83
C LYS A 107 -1.79 -6.72 24.38
N LYS A 108 -1.40 -7.70 23.55
CA LYS A 108 -0.05 -7.77 22.98
C LYS A 108 0.24 -6.54 22.10
N LEU A 109 -0.62 -6.28 21.12
CA LEU A 109 -0.43 -5.17 20.17
C LEU A 109 -0.46 -3.81 20.86
N GLN A 110 -1.32 -3.63 21.87
CA GLN A 110 -1.36 -2.40 22.65
C GLN A 110 -0.06 -2.17 23.42
N LYS A 111 0.49 -3.23 24.05
CA LYS A 111 1.79 -3.17 24.72
C LYS A 111 2.91 -2.81 23.73
N ASP A 112 2.96 -3.49 22.59
CA ASP A 112 3.97 -3.28 21.55
C ASP A 112 3.90 -1.82 21.02
N LEU A 113 2.70 -1.30 20.79
CA LEU A 113 2.47 0.09 20.37
C LEU A 113 2.93 1.11 21.42
N LEU A 114 2.56 0.91 22.68
CA LEU A 114 2.97 1.82 23.77
C LEU A 114 4.49 1.86 23.92
N GLN A 115 5.16 0.72 23.78
CA GLN A 115 6.62 0.65 23.78
C GLN A 115 7.21 1.41 22.58
N GLU A 116 6.64 1.24 21.39
CA GLU A 116 7.10 1.93 20.18
C GLU A 116 6.91 3.45 20.27
N LEU A 117 5.80 3.92 20.86
CA LEU A 117 5.56 5.34 21.12
C LEU A 117 6.53 5.92 22.16
N GLU A 118 6.81 5.20 23.24
CA GLU A 118 7.77 5.67 24.27
C GLU A 118 9.19 5.80 23.71
N MET A 119 9.61 4.89 22.81
CA MET A 119 10.90 4.97 22.12
C MET A 119 11.01 6.15 21.13
N ASN A 120 9.88 6.75 20.74
CA ASN A 120 9.79 7.82 19.75
C ASN A 120 9.04 9.04 20.28
N LYS A 121 9.14 9.33 21.58
CA LYS A 121 8.42 10.42 22.25
C LYS A 121 8.91 11.83 21.90
N ASP A 122 10.12 11.93 21.33
CA ASP A 122 10.76 13.20 21.01
C ASP A 122 10.22 13.73 19.66
N GLY A 123 9.03 14.33 19.70
CA GLY A 123 8.38 14.93 18.53
C GLY A 123 7.27 14.07 17.92
N PHE A 124 6.95 14.34 16.66
CA PHE A 124 5.93 13.57 15.93
C PHE A 124 6.51 12.24 15.47
N TYR A 125 5.75 11.16 15.68
CA TYR A 125 6.05 9.86 15.10
C TYR A 125 4.81 9.29 14.41
N GLY A 126 4.98 8.86 13.17
CA GLY A 126 3.93 8.21 12.38
C GLY A 126 4.47 6.98 11.68
N LYS A 127 3.66 5.94 11.62
CA LYS A 127 3.94 4.71 10.89
C LYS A 127 2.78 4.41 9.96
N THR A 128 3.08 4.10 8.71
CA THR A 128 2.09 3.68 7.71
C THR A 128 2.50 2.34 7.15
N THR A 129 1.64 1.33 7.28
CA THR A 129 1.86 0.00 6.70
C THR A 129 0.93 -0.19 5.52
N LYS A 130 1.49 -0.61 4.38
CA LYS A 130 0.76 -0.92 3.16
C LYS A 130 1.05 -2.36 2.75
N VAL A 131 -0.01 -3.13 2.47
CA VAL A 131 0.15 -4.45 1.87
C VAL A 131 0.46 -4.28 0.38
N ILE A 132 1.59 -4.82 -0.07
CA ILE A 132 2.12 -4.61 -1.43
C ILE A 132 2.07 -5.87 -2.30
N SER A 133 1.92 -7.06 -1.71
CA SER A 133 1.70 -8.30 -2.44
C SER A 133 0.31 -8.89 -2.15
N SER A 134 -0.13 -9.84 -2.97
CA SER A 134 -1.34 -10.60 -2.65
C SER A 134 -1.13 -11.39 -1.35
N LEU A 135 -2.20 -11.55 -0.58
CA LEU A 135 -2.17 -12.43 0.59
C LEU A 135 -2.01 -13.87 0.11
N LYS A 136 -0.89 -14.47 0.45
CA LYS A 136 -0.64 -15.89 0.26
C LYS A 136 -1.25 -16.62 1.43
N ARG A 137 -2.22 -17.47 1.14
CA ARG A 137 -2.82 -18.35 2.12
C ARG A 137 -1.93 -19.57 2.31
N THR A 138 -1.55 -19.82 3.54
CA THR A 138 -0.70 -20.95 3.93
C THR A 138 -1.49 -22.01 4.67
N GLU A 139 -2.64 -21.65 5.26
CA GLU A 139 -3.59 -22.58 5.87
C GLU A 139 -5.02 -22.04 5.73
N PHE A 140 -6.00 -22.93 5.47
CA PHE A 140 -7.42 -22.58 5.47
C PHE A 140 -8.29 -23.78 5.80
N ASN A 141 -8.96 -23.69 6.94
CA ASN A 141 -10.06 -24.53 7.34
C ASN A 141 -11.25 -23.61 7.62
N PRO A 142 -12.30 -23.62 6.78
CA PRO A 142 -13.41 -22.68 6.85
C PRO A 142 -14.16 -22.72 8.18
N GLU A 143 -14.01 -23.77 8.99
CA GLU A 143 -14.69 -23.92 10.28
C GLU A 143 -13.79 -23.57 11.48
N VAL A 144 -12.48 -23.44 11.29
CA VAL A 144 -11.54 -23.42 12.42
C VAL A 144 -10.51 -22.29 12.32
N ARG A 145 -9.72 -22.27 11.25
CA ARG A 145 -8.47 -21.50 11.20
C ARG A 145 -8.13 -21.05 9.79
N ALA A 146 -7.53 -19.87 9.69
CA ALA A 146 -6.90 -19.40 8.47
C ALA A 146 -5.57 -18.73 8.80
N HIS A 147 -4.57 -18.96 7.96
CA HIS A 147 -3.25 -18.34 8.10
C HIS A 147 -2.86 -17.69 6.76
N PHE A 148 -2.43 -16.43 6.86
CA PHE A 148 -2.05 -15.62 5.71
C PHE A 148 -0.68 -15.01 5.89
N LYS A 149 0.02 -14.87 4.77
CA LYS A 149 1.33 -14.24 4.65
C LYS A 149 1.30 -13.22 3.53
N SER A 150 1.87 -12.04 3.75
CA SER A 150 1.95 -11.00 2.73
C SER A 150 3.15 -10.09 2.95
N ASP A 151 3.65 -9.50 1.87
CA ASP A 151 4.72 -8.52 1.94
C ASP A 151 4.11 -7.14 2.17
N VAL A 152 4.73 -6.39 3.08
CA VAL A 152 4.30 -5.06 3.48
C VAL A 152 5.41 -4.05 3.28
N GLN A 153 5.01 -2.84 2.91
CA GLN A 153 5.86 -1.67 2.96
C GLN A 153 5.50 -0.87 4.21
N ILE A 154 6.50 -0.53 5.01
CA ILE A 154 6.35 0.30 6.19
C ILE A 154 7.06 1.61 5.94
N GLN A 155 6.32 2.71 6.06
CA GLN A 155 6.86 4.06 6.05
C GLN A 155 6.80 4.65 7.45
N GLU A 156 7.95 4.98 8.01
CA GLU A 156 8.08 5.70 9.27
C GLU A 156 8.34 7.18 8.98
N THR A 157 7.70 8.05 9.75
CA THR A 157 7.81 9.50 9.65
C THR A 157 8.14 10.05 11.03
N LYS A 158 9.26 10.76 11.15
CA LYS A 158 9.69 11.45 12.38
C LYS A 158 9.83 12.93 12.09
N ALA A 159 9.28 13.79 12.95
CA ALA A 159 9.53 15.23 12.90
C ALA A 159 9.98 15.71 14.27
N GLU A 160 11.07 16.48 14.30
CA GLU A 160 11.59 17.06 15.53
C GLU A 160 10.60 18.07 16.12
N PRO A 161 10.51 18.17 17.46
CA PRO A 161 9.68 19.17 18.09
C PRO A 161 10.17 20.57 17.68
N ARG A 162 9.23 21.44 17.30
CA ARG A 162 9.52 22.82 16.94
C ARG A 162 10.15 23.52 18.16
N SER A 163 11.44 23.83 18.07
CA SER A 163 12.12 24.64 19.09
C SER A 163 11.37 25.96 19.25
N GLU A 164 10.91 26.25 20.48
CA GLU A 164 10.20 27.49 20.81
C GLU A 164 11.08 28.74 20.66
N LEU A 165 12.40 28.57 20.52
CA LEU A 165 13.33 29.67 20.22
C LEU A 165 13.35 30.01 18.72
N GLY A 166 12.29 30.68 18.26
CA GLY A 166 12.37 31.84 17.37
C GLY A 166 13.05 31.73 16.00
N SER A 167 13.38 30.55 15.47
CA SER A 167 13.90 30.45 14.10
C SER A 167 12.75 30.60 13.09
N THR A 168 12.62 31.81 12.54
CA THR A 168 11.68 32.14 11.44
C THR A 168 12.09 31.55 10.08
N THR A 169 13.11 30.70 10.01
CA THR A 169 13.68 30.19 8.75
C THR A 169 13.94 28.67 8.71
N GLY A 170 13.59 27.91 9.76
CA GLY A 170 13.76 26.45 9.77
C GLY A 170 12.46 25.71 9.48
N GLY A 171 12.33 25.09 8.29
CA GLY A 171 11.25 24.15 8.02
C GLY A 171 11.37 22.89 8.89
N GLU A 172 10.25 22.28 9.25
CA GLU A 172 10.24 20.99 9.96
C GLU A 172 11.03 19.96 9.16
N THR A 173 12.15 19.50 9.71
CA THR A 173 12.93 18.39 9.15
C THR A 173 12.16 17.10 9.36
N THR A 174 11.36 16.74 8.37
CA THR A 174 10.66 15.46 8.35
C THR A 174 11.60 14.39 7.82
N ASN A 175 11.98 13.44 8.66
CA ASN A 175 12.70 12.23 8.23
C ASN A 175 11.69 11.14 7.88
N LYS A 176 11.83 10.56 6.68
CA LYS A 176 11.03 9.42 6.21
C LYS A 176 11.92 8.23 5.94
N THR A 177 11.61 7.10 6.57
CA THR A 177 12.28 5.83 6.32
C THR A 177 11.29 4.83 5.75
N ILE A 178 11.68 4.09 4.72
CA ILE A 178 10.88 3.03 4.11
C ILE A 178 11.57 1.70 4.34
N SER A 179 10.83 0.69 4.79
CA SER A 179 11.28 -0.68 4.91
C SER A 179 10.27 -1.65 4.29
N TYR A 180 10.75 -2.83 3.91
CA TYR A 180 9.95 -3.91 3.37
C TYR A 180 10.07 -5.10 4.29
N LYS A 181 8.93 -5.68 4.64
CA LYS A 181 8.81 -6.73 5.64
C LYS A 181 7.80 -7.77 5.22
N THR A 182 7.78 -8.89 5.92
CA THR A 182 6.72 -9.88 5.74
C THR A 182 5.80 -9.90 6.96
N ALA A 183 4.51 -9.72 6.72
CA ALA A 183 3.46 -9.84 7.72
C ALA A 183 2.81 -11.23 7.65
N GLU A 184 2.62 -11.83 8.82
CA GLU A 184 1.90 -13.08 9.00
C GLU A 184 0.75 -12.86 9.98
N ILE A 185 -0.41 -13.42 9.67
CA ILE A 185 -1.61 -13.29 10.49
C ILE A 185 -2.38 -14.61 10.56
N THR A 186 -2.83 -14.95 11.77
CA THR A 186 -3.68 -16.12 12.03
C THR A 186 -5.05 -15.66 12.49
N PHE A 187 -6.09 -16.20 11.86
CA PHE A 187 -7.47 -16.06 12.29
C PHE A 187 -8.01 -17.38 12.82
N LEU A 188 -8.84 -17.31 13.86
CA LEU A 188 -9.71 -18.41 14.30
C LEU A 188 -11.17 -18.04 14.12
N LYS A 189 -12.00 -19.02 13.78
CA LYS A 189 -13.44 -18.84 13.72
C LYS A 189 -14.03 -19.09 15.11
N GLN A 190 -14.60 -18.06 15.71
CA GLN A 190 -15.19 -18.08 17.05
C GLN A 190 -16.64 -17.61 16.94
N SER A 191 -17.59 -18.48 17.31
CA SER A 191 -19.03 -18.18 17.23
C SER A 191 -19.49 -17.70 15.84
N GLY A 192 -18.91 -18.26 14.78
CA GLY A 192 -19.21 -17.89 13.38
C GLY A 192 -18.46 -16.66 12.87
N GLU A 193 -17.67 -15.98 13.70
CA GLU A 193 -16.88 -14.82 13.30
C GLU A 193 -15.38 -15.11 13.27
N TRP A 194 -14.71 -14.65 12.21
CA TRP A 194 -13.25 -14.69 12.14
C TRP A 194 -12.61 -13.65 13.05
N LYS A 195 -11.79 -14.06 14.01
CA LYS A 195 -11.02 -13.18 14.90
C LYS A 195 -9.53 -13.41 14.70
N ALA A 196 -8.76 -12.33 14.54
CA ALA A 196 -7.31 -12.42 14.52
C ALA A 196 -6.79 -12.81 15.92
N VAL A 197 -5.93 -13.81 15.98
CA VAL A 197 -5.38 -14.32 17.26
C VAL A 197 -3.86 -14.15 17.35
N GLU A 198 -3.18 -14.08 16.21
CA GLU A 198 -1.74 -13.89 16.14
C GLU A 198 -1.41 -12.97 14.96
N MET A 199 -0.42 -12.12 15.14
CA MET A 199 0.16 -11.30 14.08
C MET A 199 1.63 -11.04 14.37
N ALA A 200 2.45 -11.14 13.33
CA ALA A 200 3.87 -10.82 13.38
C ALA A 200 4.31 -10.12 12.08
N VAL A 201 5.33 -9.26 12.19
CA VAL A 201 5.92 -8.54 11.07
C VAL A 201 7.44 -8.65 11.19
N TYR A 202 8.08 -9.33 10.24
CA TYR A 202 9.51 -9.64 10.24
C TYR A 202 10.26 -8.72 9.28
#